data_AF-A0ABD5Q5A7-F1
#
_entry.id   AF-A0ABD5Q5A7-F1
#
_cell.length_a   1.000
_cell.length_b   1.000
_cell.length_c   1.000
_cell.angle_alpha   90.00
_cell.angle_beta   90.00
_cell.angle_gamma   90.00
#
_symmetry.space_group_name_H-M   'P 1'
#
loop_
_entity.id
_entity.type
_entity.pdbx_description
1 polymer ?
#
loop_
_entity_poly.entity_id
_entity_poly.type
_entity_poly.pdbx_seq_one_letter_code
_entity_poly.pdbx_strand_id
1 'polypeptide(L)' 'MTDRCPYLEYRALSGASEAESRAYCAAAEEFVQAMRADVCNDRYGLDHETDCEIYREAEGLPEGVEGEGAGGD' A
#
# COMPACT_ATOMS: atom_id res chain seq x y z
N MET A 1 -8.96 -11.78 -2.93
CA MET A 1 -9.34 -10.95 -4.08
C MET A 1 -9.98 -9.68 -3.53
N THR A 2 -9.18 -8.91 -2.82
CA THR A 2 -9.54 -7.53 -2.51
C THR A 2 -8.67 -6.74 -3.48
N ASP A 3 -9.27 -6.07 -4.47
CA ASP A 3 -8.54 -5.26 -5.47
C ASP A 3 -7.92 -3.97 -4.87
N ARG A 4 -7.69 -3.97 -3.55
CA ARG A 4 -7.22 -2.84 -2.74
C ARG A 4 -6.85 -3.26 -1.33
N CYS A 5 -5.77 -2.71 -0.80
CA CYS A 5 -5.34 -2.87 0.58
C CYS A 5 -6.42 -2.45 1.60
N PRO A 6 -6.73 -3.29 2.61
CA PRO A 6 -7.75 -3.02 3.62
C PRO A 6 -7.42 -1.85 4.55
N TYR A 7 -6.14 -1.47 4.65
CA TYR A 7 -5.69 -0.36 5.49
C TYR A 7 -5.69 1.00 4.80
N LEU A 8 -5.98 1.06 3.49
CA LEU A 8 -5.98 2.32 2.76
C LEU A 8 -7.32 3.04 2.93
N GLU A 9 -7.29 4.18 3.60
CA GLU A 9 -8.41 5.11 3.74
C GLU A 9 -8.13 6.45 3.04
N TYR A 10 -9.18 7.21 2.75
CA TYR A 10 -9.06 8.59 2.30
C TYR A 10 -9.72 9.51 3.32
N ARG A 11 -8.91 10.32 4.00
CA ARG A 11 -9.37 11.20 5.10
C ARG A 11 -9.10 12.66 4.76
N ALA A 12 -10.01 13.54 5.14
CA ALA A 12 -9.79 14.98 5.03
C ALA A 12 -8.71 15.42 6.03
N LEU A 13 -7.89 16.40 5.62
CA LEU A 13 -7.01 17.09 6.56
C LEU A 13 -7.87 17.95 7.50
N SER A 14 -7.78 17.67 8.80
CA SER A 14 -8.52 18.43 9.81
C SER A 14 -8.21 19.92 9.72
N GLY A 15 -9.25 20.74 9.51
CA GLY A 15 -9.16 22.21 9.53
C GLY A 15 -9.50 22.93 8.22
N ALA A 16 -9.79 22.21 7.14
CA ALA A 16 -10.25 22.81 5.90
C ALA A 16 -11.57 22.18 5.44
N SER A 17 -12.62 23.00 5.42
CA SER A 17 -13.97 22.64 4.98
C SER A 17 -14.03 22.15 3.52
N GLU A 18 -12.95 22.37 2.75
CA GLU A 18 -12.80 22.01 1.34
C GLU A 18 -11.49 21.27 1.04
N ALA A 19 -10.80 20.72 2.04
CA ALA A 19 -9.60 19.94 1.76
C ALA A 19 -9.95 18.62 1.07
N GLU A 20 -9.30 18.35 -0.07
CA GLU A 20 -9.38 17.04 -0.71
C GLU A 20 -8.92 15.93 0.24
N SER A 21 -9.63 14.81 0.21
CA SER A 21 -9.30 13.64 0.99
C SER A 21 -7.94 13.09 0.57
N ARG A 22 -7.01 12.95 1.52
CA ARG A 22 -5.67 12.39 1.28
C ARG A 22 -5.60 10.94 1.72
N ALA A 23 -4.74 10.18 1.07
CA ALA A 23 -4.49 8.78 1.40
C ALA A 23 -3.92 8.67 2.81
N TYR A 24 -4.54 7.81 3.62
CA TYR A 24 -4.19 7.52 5.00
C TYR A 24 -4.04 6.01 5.16
N CYS A 25 -2.94 5.56 5.74
CA CYS A 25 -2.71 4.17 6.04
C CYS A 25 -3.08 3.90 7.50
N ALA A 26 -4.10 3.08 7.73
CA ALA A 26 -4.53 2.71 9.08
C ALA A 26 -3.52 1.81 9.80
N ALA A 27 -2.69 1.05 9.08
CA ALA A 27 -1.66 0.20 9.68
C ALA A 27 -0.46 1.01 10.23
N ALA A 28 -0.06 2.07 9.53
CA ALA A 28 1.00 2.99 9.99
C ALA A 28 0.46 4.22 10.73
N GLU A 29 -0.87 4.36 10.81
CA GLU A 29 -1.60 5.47 11.43
C GLU A 29 -1.20 6.87 10.89
N GLU A 30 -0.77 6.96 9.63
CA GLU A 30 -0.29 8.20 9.02
C GLU A 30 -0.81 8.47 7.59
N PHE A 31 -0.71 9.72 7.16
CA PHE A 31 -0.97 10.10 5.77
C PHE A 31 0.20 9.67 4.87
N VAL A 32 -0.11 8.91 3.84
CA VAL A 32 0.90 8.40 2.90
C VAL A 32 0.94 9.20 1.62
N GLN A 33 2.05 9.09 0.89
CA GLN A 33 2.21 9.72 -0.42
C GLN A 33 1.31 9.04 -1.47
N ALA A 34 1.03 9.76 -2.56
CA ALA A 34 0.20 9.25 -3.66
C ALA A 34 0.75 7.93 -4.24
N MET A 35 2.07 7.83 -4.44
CA MET A 35 2.68 6.60 -4.96
C MET A 35 2.44 5.39 -4.06
N ARG A 36 2.45 5.58 -2.74
CA ARG A 36 2.12 4.52 -1.77
C ARG A 36 0.66 4.11 -1.91
N ALA A 37 -0.23 5.09 -2.12
CA ALA A 37 -1.63 4.83 -2.37
C ALA A 37 -1.85 4.07 -3.68
N ASP A 38 -1.04 4.30 -4.72
CA ASP A 38 -1.12 3.56 -5.97
C ASP A 38 -0.76 2.08 -5.77
N VAL A 39 0.28 1.76 -4.99
CA VAL A 39 0.59 0.38 -4.57
C VAL A 39 -0.60 -0.23 -3.82
N CYS A 40 -1.13 0.48 -2.82
CA CYS A 40 -2.26 0.00 -2.03
C CYS A 40 -3.58 -0.12 -2.83
N ASN A 41 -3.69 0.48 -4.01
CA ASN A 41 -4.84 0.36 -4.91
C ASN A 41 -4.57 -0.63 -6.06
N ASP A 42 -3.49 -1.40 -5.98
CA ASP A 42 -3.06 -2.39 -6.97
C ASP A 42 -2.99 -1.81 -8.40
N ARG A 43 -2.54 -0.54 -8.51
CA ARG A 43 -2.45 0.16 -9.80
C ARG A 43 -1.15 -0.15 -10.50
N TYR A 44 -1.18 -0.02 -11.83
CA TYR A 44 0.01 -0.15 -12.68
C TYR A 44 0.71 -1.52 -12.61
N GLY A 45 -0.01 -2.56 -12.18
CA GLY A 45 0.54 -3.90 -11.98
C GLY A 45 1.31 -4.07 -10.68
N LEU A 46 1.18 -3.13 -9.75
CA LEU A 46 1.61 -3.27 -8.36
C LEU A 46 0.56 -4.06 -7.59
N ASP A 47 0.97 -4.71 -6.51
CA ASP A 47 0.09 -5.48 -5.65
C ASP A 47 0.44 -5.21 -4.17
N HIS A 48 -0.56 -4.88 -3.38
CA HIS A 48 -0.35 -4.54 -1.97
C HIS A 48 0.09 -5.73 -1.12
N GLU A 49 -0.15 -6.98 -1.53
CA GLU A 49 0.32 -8.15 -0.80
C GLU A 49 1.83 -8.37 -1.07
N THR A 50 2.33 -7.99 -2.25
CA THR A 50 3.75 -8.16 -2.62
C THR A 50 4.63 -6.93 -2.48
N ASP A 51 4.15 -5.76 -2.89
CA ASP A 51 4.95 -4.54 -3.07
C ASP A 51 4.82 -3.53 -1.91
N CYS A 52 3.89 -3.76 -0.97
CA CYS A 52 3.64 -2.85 0.15
C CYS A 52 4.26 -3.37 1.45
N GLU A 53 5.42 -2.82 1.83
CA GLU A 53 6.13 -3.19 3.07
C GLU A 53 5.24 -3.11 4.33
N ILE A 54 4.54 -1.99 4.54
CA ILE A 54 3.63 -1.79 5.69
C ILE A 54 2.52 -2.84 5.76
N TYR A 55 1.92 -3.22 4.62
CA TYR A 55 0.87 -4.25 4.63
C TYR A 55 1.46 -5.60 5.02
N ARG A 56 2.62 -5.95 4.45
CA ARG A 56 3.32 -7.20 4.77
C ARG A 56 3.70 -7.26 6.25
N GLU A 57 4.24 -6.18 6.80
CA GLU A 57 4.56 -6.08 8.22
C GLU A 57 3.30 -6.22 9.09
N ALA A 58 2.20 -5.57 8.73
CA ALA A 58 0.93 -5.66 9.46
C ALA A 58 0.33 -7.08 9.44
N GLU A 59 0.43 -7.78 8.32
CA GLU A 59 -0.07 -9.15 8.13
C GLU A 59 0.93 -10.24 8.55
N GLY A 60 2.16 -9.86 8.95
CA GLY A 60 3.22 -10.81 9.29
C GLY A 60 3.71 -11.65 8.11
N LEU A 61 3.59 -11.12 6.89
CA LEU A 61 4.11 -11.76 5.68
C LEU A 61 5.65 -11.65 5.64
N PRO A 62 6.36 -12.66 5.08
CA PRO A 62 7.82 -12.58 4.92
C PRO A 62 8.21 -11.37 4.05
N GLU A 63 9.47 -10.99 3.92
CA GLU A 63 9.88 -10.00 2.90
C GLU A 63 9.74 -10.61 1.49
N GLY A 64 9.44 -9.79 0.48
CA GLY A 64 9.21 -10.27 -0.89
C GLY A 64 10.41 -11.03 -1.40
N VAL A 65 10.26 -12.32 -1.72
CA VAL A 65 11.29 -13.06 -2.46
C VAL A 65 11.29 -12.52 -3.89
N GLU A 66 12.20 -11.60 -4.19
CA GLU A 66 12.56 -11.30 -5.57
C GLU A 66 13.00 -12.62 -6.21
N GLY A 67 12.39 -12.96 -7.35
CA GLY A 67 12.63 -14.23 -8.01
C GLY A 67 14.11 -14.41 -8.36
N GLU A 68 14.80 -15.24 -7.58
CA GLU A 68 16.13 -15.73 -7.90
C GLU A 68 15.99 -16.80 -9.00
N GLY A 69 15.80 -16.34 -10.23
CA GLY A 69 15.88 -17.16 -11.44
C GLY A 69 17.33 -17.39 -11.85
N ALA A 70 18.09 -18.10 -11.01
CA ALA A 70 19.39 -18.63 -11.41
C ALA A 70 19.23 -20.02 -12.06
N GLY A 71 19.58 -20.14 -13.34
CA GLY A 71 20.06 -21.39 -13.93
C GLY A 71 19.21 -22.00 -15.06
N GLY A 72 19.75 -21.97 -16.28
CA GLY A 72 19.40 -22.87 -17.38
C GLY A 72 20.64 -23.08 -18.26
N ASP A 73 21.05 -24.35 -18.36
CA ASP A 73 22.29 -24.95 -18.89
C ASP A 73 22.74 -24.49 -20.30
#